data_AF-A0A6V7M564-F1
#
_entry.id   AF-A0A6V7M564-F1
#
_cell.length_a   1.000
_cell.length_b   1.000
_cell.length_c   1.000
_cell.angle_alpha   90.00
_cell.angle_beta   90.00
_cell.angle_gamma   90.00
#
_symmetry.space_group_name_H-M   'P 1'
#
loop_
_entity.id
_entity.type
_entity.pdbx_description
1 polymer ?
#
loop_
_entity_poly.entity_id
_entity_poly.type
_entity_poly.pdbx_seq_one_letter_code
_entity_poly.pdbx_strand_id
1 'polypeptide(L)'
;NLVLAQEQEISPVFTEKKEWIGCAGSAPHLRGYTCGVWTMFHTLTVNHAAAFEDEDAATRSVDMVLKAMHGYIKNFFGCTDCSEHFVQMADNRKMFYIETVDESVLWLWRAHNEVNKRLAGDATEDPKHPKIAYPAQMHCSACRKGDGTWNEIEVLNYLKRKYSYSGIVYSDETSS
;
A
#
# COMPACT_ATOMS: atom_id res chain seq x y z
N ASN A 1 12.82 2.15 27.93
CA ASN A 1 12.70 2.41 26.47
C ASN A 1 11.43 3.22 26.29
N LEU A 2 11.51 4.43 25.73
CA LEU A 2 10.36 5.32 25.50
C LEU A 2 9.22 4.61 24.74
N VAL A 3 9.58 3.76 23.78
CA VAL A 3 8.62 2.97 22.98
C VAL A 3 7.82 2.02 23.86
N LEU A 4 8.49 1.25 24.73
CA LEU A 4 7.82 0.30 25.64
C LEU A 4 6.89 1.02 26.63
N ALA A 5 7.27 2.21 27.10
CA ALA A 5 6.43 3.00 28.01
C ALA A 5 5.17 3.51 27.30
N GLN A 6 5.30 3.99 26.06
CA GLN A 6 4.16 4.42 25.24
C GLN A 6 3.24 3.26 24.88
N GLU A 7 3.80 2.09 24.50
CA GLU A 7 3.05 0.87 24.20
C GLU A 7 2.24 0.40 25.42
N GLN A 8 2.81 0.52 26.62
CA GLN A 8 2.13 0.19 27.87
C GLN A 8 1.01 1.17 28.21
N GLU A 9 1.20 2.47 27.96
CA GLU A 9 0.19 3.51 28.20
C GLU A 9 -1.04 3.36 27.30
N ILE A 10 -0.83 2.97 26.03
CA ILE A 10 -1.90 2.79 25.05
C ILE A 10 -2.40 1.33 24.99
N SER A 11 -1.96 0.45 25.88
CA SER A 11 -2.45 -0.93 25.92
C SER A 11 -3.93 -0.97 26.35
N PRO A 12 -4.80 -1.77 25.70
CA PRO A 12 -4.53 -2.82 24.70
C PRO A 12 -4.79 -2.38 23.24
N VAL A 13 -4.50 -1.12 22.85
CA VAL A 13 -4.80 -0.61 21.49
C VAL A 13 -4.00 -1.35 20.41
N PHE A 14 -2.80 -1.86 20.72
CA PHE A 14 -1.98 -2.66 19.82
C PHE A 14 -1.65 -4.02 20.42
N THR A 15 -1.67 -5.06 19.60
CA THR A 15 -1.32 -6.41 20.03
C THR A 15 0.18 -6.56 20.26
N GLU A 16 0.55 -7.25 21.35
CA GLU A 16 1.94 -7.68 21.58
C GLU A 16 2.34 -8.84 20.63
N LYS A 17 1.36 -9.54 20.04
CA LYS A 17 1.59 -10.62 19.08
C LYS A 17 1.83 -10.05 17.69
N LYS A 18 3.08 -10.09 17.23
CA LYS A 18 3.50 -9.67 15.88
C LYS A 18 3.17 -10.74 14.81
N GLU A 19 1.93 -11.24 14.81
CA GLU A 19 1.49 -12.27 13.86
C GLU A 19 0.96 -11.62 12.59
N TRP A 20 1.54 -12.00 11.45
CA TRP A 20 1.05 -11.58 10.14
C TRP A 20 0.02 -12.58 9.64
N ILE A 21 -1.14 -12.11 9.17
CA ILE A 21 -2.15 -12.93 8.48
C ILE A 21 -1.98 -12.76 6.95
N GLY A 22 -2.54 -11.68 6.37
CA GLY A 22 -2.47 -11.43 4.92
C GLY A 22 -1.06 -11.14 4.38
N CYS A 23 -0.14 -10.75 5.27
CA CYS A 23 1.26 -10.44 4.95
C CYS A 23 2.25 -11.50 5.43
N ALA A 24 1.79 -12.67 5.88
CA ALA A 24 2.66 -13.78 6.26
C ALA A 24 3.52 -14.24 5.06
N GLY A 25 4.83 -14.33 5.27
CA GLY A 25 5.75 -14.93 4.30
C GLY A 25 5.85 -16.45 4.45
N SER A 26 6.37 -17.13 3.43
CA SER A 26 6.71 -18.55 3.51
C SER A 26 7.90 -18.83 4.43
N ALA A 27 8.67 -17.80 4.78
CA ALA A 27 9.77 -17.82 5.74
C ALA A 27 9.81 -16.50 6.54
N PRO A 28 10.40 -16.49 7.75
CA PRO A 28 10.34 -15.32 8.66
C PRO A 28 10.90 -14.00 8.11
N HIS A 29 11.87 -14.07 7.19
CA HIS A 29 12.52 -12.89 6.60
C HIS A 29 11.78 -12.37 5.33
N LEU A 30 10.71 -13.04 4.90
CA LEU A 30 9.96 -12.68 3.70
C LEU A 30 8.66 -11.95 4.05
N ARG A 31 8.25 -11.03 3.18
CA ARG A 31 7.00 -10.25 3.30
C ARG A 31 6.93 -9.46 4.62
N GLY A 32 5.99 -9.80 5.51
CA GLY A 32 5.83 -9.21 6.83
C GLY A 32 5.63 -7.70 6.79
N TYR A 33 6.48 -6.98 7.54
CA TYR A 33 6.41 -5.53 7.73
C TYR A 33 6.33 -4.75 6.41
N THR A 34 7.14 -5.09 5.40
CA THR A 34 7.13 -4.38 4.12
C THR A 34 5.80 -4.54 3.39
N CYS A 35 5.19 -5.73 3.43
CA CYS A 35 3.84 -5.97 2.91
C CYS A 35 2.78 -5.17 3.69
N GLY A 36 2.93 -5.10 5.01
CA GLY A 36 2.05 -4.31 5.88
C GLY A 36 2.09 -2.82 5.56
N VAL A 37 3.30 -2.26 5.37
CA VAL A 37 3.49 -0.84 5.00
C VAL A 37 2.83 -0.51 3.65
N TRP A 38 3.04 -1.35 2.63
CA TRP A 38 2.35 -1.17 1.35
C TRP A 38 0.83 -1.22 1.51
N THR A 39 0.32 -2.22 2.24
CA THR A 39 -1.12 -2.38 2.49
C THR A 39 -1.68 -1.16 3.20
N MET A 40 -1.02 -0.66 4.24
CA MET A 40 -1.41 0.53 4.99
C MET A 40 -1.49 1.75 4.08
N PHE A 41 -0.46 2.05 3.27
CA PHE A 41 -0.49 3.23 2.41
C PHE A 41 -1.53 3.14 1.29
N HIS A 42 -1.79 1.95 0.73
CA HIS A 42 -2.91 1.74 -0.21
C HIS A 42 -4.27 1.97 0.46
N THR A 43 -4.44 1.51 1.70
CA THR A 43 -5.63 1.81 2.51
C THR A 43 -5.77 3.29 2.78
N LEU A 44 -4.70 3.99 3.15
CA LEU A 44 -4.73 5.42 3.42
C LEU A 44 -5.08 6.24 2.17
N THR A 45 -4.52 5.94 0.99
CA THR A 45 -4.85 6.68 -0.23
C THR A 45 -6.32 6.49 -0.62
N VAL A 46 -6.84 5.26 -0.52
CA VAL A 46 -8.24 4.95 -0.85
C VAL A 46 -9.22 5.62 0.11
N ASN A 47 -8.97 5.57 1.42
CA ASN A 47 -9.87 6.19 2.39
C ASN A 47 -9.78 7.73 2.38
N HIS A 48 -8.60 8.30 2.09
CA HIS A 48 -8.47 9.72 1.77
C HIS A 48 -9.25 10.08 0.51
N ALA A 49 -9.22 9.25 -0.54
CA ALA A 49 -10.01 9.53 -1.73
C ALA A 49 -11.52 9.55 -1.45
N ALA A 50 -12.01 8.57 -0.68
CA ALA A 50 -13.42 8.47 -0.31
C ALA A 50 -13.90 9.58 0.63
N ALA A 51 -13.10 9.97 1.63
CA ALA A 51 -13.50 10.98 2.60
C ALA A 51 -13.58 12.40 2.02
N PHE A 52 -12.83 12.65 0.94
CA PHE A 52 -12.70 13.98 0.36
C PHE A 52 -13.37 14.10 -1.01
N GLU A 53 -14.02 13.05 -1.55
CA GLU A 53 -14.57 12.99 -2.92
C GLU A 53 -15.36 14.25 -3.29
N ASP A 54 -16.12 14.80 -2.34
CA ASP A 54 -16.99 15.98 -2.47
C ASP A 54 -16.36 17.33 -2.07
N GLU A 55 -15.10 17.38 -1.63
CA GLU A 55 -14.44 18.63 -1.23
C GLU A 55 -13.89 19.44 -2.42
N ASP A 56 -13.97 20.78 -2.30
CA ASP A 56 -13.43 21.73 -3.27
C ASP A 56 -11.93 21.48 -3.52
N ALA A 57 -11.56 21.34 -4.80
CA ALA A 57 -10.19 21.14 -5.23
C ALA A 57 -9.23 22.23 -4.71
N ALA A 58 -9.73 23.45 -4.44
CA ALA A 58 -8.93 24.56 -3.93
C ALA A 58 -8.45 24.40 -2.48
N THR A 59 -9.14 23.59 -1.66
CA THR A 59 -8.76 23.33 -0.25
C THR A 59 -8.13 21.95 -0.05
N ARG A 60 -8.03 21.16 -1.13
CA ARG A 60 -7.74 19.73 -1.04
C ARG A 60 -6.25 19.45 -1.03
N SER A 61 -5.77 18.77 0.02
CA SER A 61 -4.40 18.24 0.05
C SER A 61 -4.35 16.88 -0.67
N VAL A 62 -4.55 16.91 -2.00
CA VAL A 62 -4.73 15.73 -2.87
C VAL A 62 -3.63 14.66 -2.70
N ASP A 63 -2.40 15.09 -2.42
CA ASP A 63 -1.21 14.27 -2.29
C ASP A 63 -0.72 14.09 -0.84
N MET A 64 -1.51 14.47 0.17
CA MET A 64 -1.08 14.44 1.58
C MET A 64 -0.60 13.06 2.03
N VAL A 65 -1.29 12.00 1.62
CA VAL A 65 -0.94 10.62 1.97
C VAL A 65 0.37 10.21 1.32
N LEU A 66 0.59 10.60 0.06
CA LEU A 66 1.81 10.30 -0.67
C LEU A 66 3.01 11.09 -0.14
N LYS A 67 2.81 12.36 0.24
CA LYS A 67 3.82 13.16 0.94
C LYS A 67 4.18 12.54 2.29
N ALA A 68 3.20 12.09 3.06
CA ALA A 68 3.44 11.39 4.32
C ALA A 68 4.19 10.07 4.11
N MET A 69 3.81 9.29 3.10
CA MET A 69 4.50 8.06 2.71
C MET A 69 5.96 8.33 2.34
N HIS A 70 6.20 9.32 1.50
CA HIS A 70 7.55 9.72 1.11
C HIS A 70 8.38 10.16 2.30
N GLY A 71 7.83 10.99 3.19
CA GLY A 71 8.49 11.38 4.43
C GLY A 71 8.81 10.20 5.34
N TYR A 72 7.87 9.26 5.49
CA TYR A 72 8.08 8.04 6.27
C TYR A 72 9.19 7.16 5.68
N ILE A 73 9.11 6.87 4.38
CA ILE A 73 10.05 5.99 3.70
C ILE A 73 11.47 6.57 3.73
N LYS A 74 11.58 7.87 3.48
CA LYS A 74 12.88 8.57 3.48
C LYS A 74 13.58 8.54 4.84
N ASN A 75 12.82 8.66 5.93
CA ASN A 75 13.42 8.93 7.25
C ASN A 75 13.35 7.77 8.24
N PHE A 76 12.45 6.80 8.06
CA PHE A 76 12.19 5.75 9.07
C PHE A 76 12.20 4.32 8.53
N PHE A 77 12.16 4.13 7.21
CA PHE A 77 12.10 2.79 6.63
C PHE A 77 13.45 2.09 6.68
N GLY A 78 13.50 0.90 7.29
CA GLY A 78 14.76 0.26 7.68
C GLY A 78 15.66 -0.23 6.54
N CYS A 79 15.17 -0.28 5.30
CA CYS A 79 15.96 -0.67 4.13
C CYS A 79 16.39 0.58 3.34
N THR A 80 17.67 0.96 3.46
CA THR A 80 18.25 2.13 2.78
C THR A 80 18.10 2.04 1.26
N ASP A 81 18.54 0.94 0.65
CA ASP A 81 18.45 0.73 -0.81
C ASP A 81 17.00 0.80 -1.32
N CYS A 82 16.05 0.27 -0.53
CA CYS A 82 14.63 0.33 -0.85
C CYS A 82 14.11 1.77 -0.80
N SER A 83 14.55 2.53 0.19
CA SER A 83 14.18 3.93 0.40
C SER A 83 14.70 4.81 -0.74
N GLU A 84 15.96 4.67 -1.13
CA GLU A 84 16.56 5.43 -2.24
C GLU A 84 15.84 5.18 -3.56
N HIS A 85 15.55 3.91 -3.89
CA HIS A 85 14.76 3.58 -5.07
C HIS A 85 13.34 4.18 -5.02
N PHE A 86 12.70 4.21 -3.84
CA PHE A 86 11.37 4.78 -3.71
C PHE A 86 11.39 6.30 -3.89
N VAL A 87 12.34 7.01 -3.28
CA VAL A 87 12.49 8.47 -3.43
C VAL A 87 12.76 8.84 -4.89
N GLN A 88 13.65 8.11 -5.57
CA GLN A 88 13.91 8.33 -6.99
C GLN A 88 12.65 8.09 -7.85
N MET A 89 11.90 7.03 -7.57
CA MET A 89 10.64 6.75 -8.25
C MET A 89 9.58 7.85 -7.97
N ALA A 90 9.54 8.38 -6.76
CA ALA A 90 8.64 9.48 -6.38
C ALA A 90 8.87 10.72 -7.26
N ASP A 91 10.13 11.11 -7.46
CA ASP A 91 10.50 12.23 -8.32
C ASP A 91 10.22 11.94 -9.79
N ASN A 92 10.67 10.79 -10.31
CA ASN A 92 10.51 10.41 -11.72
C ASN A 92 9.05 10.31 -12.14
N ARG A 93 8.19 9.81 -11.25
CA ARG A 93 6.75 9.68 -11.50
C ARG A 93 5.96 10.91 -11.07
N LYS A 94 6.63 12.04 -10.80
CA LYS A 94 6.00 13.34 -10.48
C LYS A 94 4.98 13.26 -9.33
N MET A 95 5.30 12.51 -8.27
CA MET A 95 4.41 12.30 -7.12
C MET A 95 3.86 13.61 -6.53
N PHE A 96 4.65 14.68 -6.55
CA PHE A 96 4.28 15.98 -5.98
C PHE A 96 3.44 16.88 -6.91
N TYR A 97 3.06 16.39 -8.09
CA TYR A 97 2.27 17.12 -9.10
C TYR A 97 0.94 16.42 -9.40
N ILE A 98 0.44 15.61 -8.48
CA ILE A 98 -0.84 14.93 -8.60
C ILE A 98 -1.98 15.94 -8.35
N GLU A 99 -3.02 15.89 -9.18
CA GLU A 99 -4.10 16.89 -9.17
C GLU A 99 -5.41 16.37 -8.55
N THR A 100 -5.56 15.06 -8.37
CA THR A 100 -6.78 14.46 -7.82
C THR A 100 -6.45 13.35 -6.82
N VAL A 101 -7.36 13.06 -5.89
CA VAL A 101 -7.19 11.96 -4.93
C VAL A 101 -7.21 10.58 -5.60
N ASP A 102 -7.97 10.43 -6.68
CA ASP A 102 -8.06 9.17 -7.42
C ASP A 102 -6.75 8.91 -8.16
N GLU A 103 -6.11 9.98 -8.65
CA GLU A 103 -4.77 9.88 -9.18
C GLU A 103 -3.75 9.56 -8.07
N SER A 104 -3.93 9.98 -6.82
CA SER A 104 -3.08 9.51 -5.71
C SER A 104 -3.20 8.00 -5.48
N VAL A 105 -4.40 7.43 -5.62
CA VAL A 105 -4.61 5.97 -5.54
C VAL A 105 -3.92 5.26 -6.71
N LEU A 106 -4.15 5.74 -7.94
CA LEU A 106 -3.57 5.14 -9.14
C LEU A 106 -2.05 5.32 -9.20
N TRP A 107 -1.52 6.46 -8.77
CA TRP A 107 -0.08 6.70 -8.70
C TRP A 107 0.61 5.65 -7.85
N LEU A 108 0.09 5.39 -6.64
CA LEU A 108 0.66 4.41 -5.73
C LEU A 108 0.58 2.99 -6.30
N TRP A 109 -0.52 2.67 -6.99
CA TRP A 109 -0.68 1.39 -7.67
C TRP A 109 0.31 1.20 -8.83
N ARG A 110 0.52 2.23 -9.67
CA ARG A 110 1.52 2.17 -10.76
C ARG A 110 2.93 2.03 -10.19
N ALA A 111 3.27 2.82 -9.17
CA ALA A 111 4.55 2.77 -8.48
C ALA A 111 4.82 1.38 -7.88
N HIS A 112 3.83 0.79 -7.19
CA HIS A 112 3.99 -0.54 -6.60
C HIS A 112 4.15 -1.63 -7.68
N ASN A 113 3.46 -1.51 -8.82
CA ASN A 113 3.65 -2.44 -9.94
C ASN A 113 5.03 -2.32 -10.62
N GLU A 114 5.61 -1.13 -10.64
CA GLU A 114 6.98 -0.92 -11.09
C GLU A 114 7.98 -1.63 -10.17
N VAL A 115 7.77 -1.54 -8.84
CA VAL A 115 8.54 -2.29 -7.85
C VAL A 115 8.34 -3.80 -8.01
N ASN A 116 7.11 -4.29 -8.21
CA ASN A 116 6.85 -5.71 -8.45
C ASN A 116 7.59 -6.21 -9.69
N LYS A 117 7.57 -5.45 -10.79
CA LYS A 117 8.29 -5.82 -12.01
C LYS A 117 9.80 -5.90 -11.79
N ARG A 118 10.38 -4.97 -11.03
CA ARG A 118 11.81 -4.95 -10.70
C ARG A 118 12.22 -6.12 -9.81
N LEU A 119 11.38 -6.49 -8.85
CA LEU A 119 11.67 -7.54 -7.86
C LEU A 119 11.23 -8.95 -8.29
N ALA A 120 10.62 -9.11 -9.47
CA ALA A 120 10.23 -10.42 -9.98
C ALA A 120 11.48 -11.28 -10.26
N GLY A 121 11.55 -12.47 -9.65
CA GLY A 121 12.71 -13.36 -9.73
C GLY A 121 13.92 -12.94 -8.89
N ASP A 122 13.80 -11.90 -8.06
CA ASP A 122 14.87 -11.48 -7.15
C ASP A 122 15.06 -12.49 -6.01
N ALA A 123 16.26 -12.55 -5.42
CA ALA A 123 16.55 -13.44 -4.30
C ALA A 123 15.69 -13.16 -3.05
N THR A 124 15.11 -11.97 -2.95
CA THR A 124 14.19 -11.56 -1.87
C THR A 124 12.72 -11.87 -2.18
N GLU A 125 12.42 -12.40 -3.37
CA GLU A 125 11.07 -12.83 -3.75
C GLU A 125 10.64 -14.06 -2.96
N ASP A 126 9.44 -14.02 -2.41
CA ASP A 126 8.86 -15.17 -1.72
C ASP A 126 8.37 -16.20 -2.76
N PRO A 127 8.89 -17.44 -2.78
CA PRO A 127 8.52 -18.42 -3.79
C PRO A 127 7.03 -18.81 -3.78
N LYS A 128 6.33 -18.63 -2.66
CA LYS A 128 4.88 -18.87 -2.55
C LYS A 128 4.05 -17.63 -2.90
N HIS A 129 4.68 -16.47 -3.03
CA HIS A 129 4.04 -15.20 -3.37
C HIS A 129 4.84 -14.44 -4.45
N PRO A 130 4.95 -15.01 -5.67
CA PRO A 130 5.68 -14.37 -6.76
C PRO A 130 5.09 -12.99 -7.09
N LYS A 131 5.97 -12.06 -7.45
CA LYS A 131 5.61 -10.71 -7.88
C LYS A 131 4.86 -10.81 -9.20
N ILE A 132 3.71 -10.16 -9.24
CA ILE A 132 2.88 -10.07 -10.43
C ILE A 132 2.55 -8.61 -10.73
N ALA A 133 2.14 -8.36 -11.97
CA ALA A 133 1.39 -7.17 -12.29
C ALA A 133 0.00 -7.26 -11.61
N TYR A 134 -0.17 -6.55 -10.51
CA TYR A 134 -1.35 -6.58 -9.65
C TYR A 134 -2.42 -5.57 -10.12
N PRO A 135 -3.72 -5.90 -10.05
CA PRO A 135 -4.27 -7.20 -9.63
C PRO A 135 -4.12 -8.28 -10.71
N ALA A 136 -4.09 -9.54 -10.27
CA ALA A 136 -4.21 -10.68 -11.17
C ALA A 136 -5.56 -10.66 -11.92
N GLN A 137 -5.59 -11.16 -13.16
CA GLN A 137 -6.80 -11.24 -13.98
C GLN A 137 -7.95 -11.97 -13.27
N MET A 138 -7.64 -13.01 -12.49
CA MET A 138 -8.64 -13.76 -11.72
C MET A 138 -9.28 -12.95 -10.58
N HIS A 139 -8.62 -11.90 -10.09
CA HIS A 139 -9.16 -11.02 -9.04
C HIS A 139 -9.92 -9.83 -9.62
N CYS A 140 -9.58 -9.42 -10.84
CA CYS A 140 -10.26 -8.34 -11.54
C CYS A 140 -10.18 -8.55 -13.05
N SER A 141 -11.17 -9.22 -13.63
CA SER A 141 -11.20 -9.51 -15.06
C SER A 141 -11.36 -8.24 -15.90
N ALA A 142 -12.09 -7.24 -15.38
CA ALA A 142 -12.33 -5.96 -16.04
C ALA A 142 -11.13 -5.01 -16.02
N CYS A 143 -10.13 -5.27 -15.15
CA CYS A 143 -8.94 -4.42 -15.02
C CYS A 143 -8.01 -4.51 -16.24
N ARG A 144 -8.17 -5.51 -17.11
CA ARG A 144 -7.44 -5.62 -18.38
C ARG A 144 -8.39 -5.48 -19.55
N LYS A 145 -7.98 -4.72 -20.56
CA LYS A 145 -8.63 -4.66 -21.87
C LYS A 145 -8.32 -5.92 -22.66
N GLY A 146 -9.03 -6.15 -23.77
CA GLY A 146 -8.83 -7.32 -24.63
C GLY A 146 -7.42 -7.44 -25.22
N ASP A 147 -6.66 -6.35 -25.29
CA ASP A 147 -5.26 -6.30 -25.73
C ASP A 147 -4.24 -6.50 -24.58
N GLY A 148 -4.72 -6.77 -23.35
CA GLY A 148 -3.89 -6.95 -22.16
C GLY A 148 -3.43 -5.64 -21.48
N THR A 149 -3.75 -4.47 -22.04
CA THR A 149 -3.45 -3.19 -21.39
C THR A 149 -4.37 -2.94 -20.20
N TRP A 150 -3.95 -2.07 -19.28
CA TRP A 150 -4.76 -1.75 -18.10
C TRP A 150 -5.98 -0.91 -18.47
N ASN A 151 -7.12 -1.23 -17.85
CA ASN A 151 -8.28 -0.37 -17.77
C ASN A 151 -8.25 0.34 -16.40
N GLU A 152 -7.65 1.53 -16.35
CA GLU A 152 -7.38 2.22 -15.08
C GLU A 152 -8.65 2.62 -14.32
N ILE A 153 -9.78 2.82 -15.01
CA ILE A 153 -11.08 3.05 -14.37
C ILE A 153 -11.49 1.82 -13.55
N GLU A 154 -11.39 0.64 -14.13
CA GLU A 154 -11.72 -0.61 -13.45
C GLU A 154 -10.69 -0.99 -12.36
N VAL A 155 -9.43 -0.63 -12.57
CA VAL A 155 -8.39 -0.73 -11.54
C VAL A 155 -8.73 0.15 -10.35
N LEU A 156 -9.06 1.42 -10.56
CA LEU A 156 -9.45 2.34 -9.51
C LEU A 156 -10.65 1.80 -8.72
N ASN A 157 -11.71 1.35 -9.42
CA ASN A 157 -12.87 0.73 -8.79
C ASN A 157 -12.51 -0.51 -7.96
N TYR A 158 -11.62 -1.36 -8.48
CA TYR A 158 -11.12 -2.51 -7.75
C TYR A 158 -10.36 -2.10 -6.49
N LEU A 159 -9.46 -1.12 -6.57
CA LEU A 159 -8.67 -0.62 -5.45
C LEU A 159 -9.56 0.03 -4.38
N LYS A 160 -10.50 0.88 -4.78
CA LYS A 160 -11.47 1.52 -3.87
C LYS A 160 -12.25 0.47 -3.07
N ARG A 161 -12.69 -0.63 -3.69
CA ARG A 161 -13.34 -1.75 -2.98
C ARG A 161 -12.38 -2.58 -2.13
N LYS A 162 -11.17 -2.84 -2.62
CA LYS A 162 -10.20 -3.74 -1.96
C LYS A 162 -9.66 -3.13 -0.66
N TYR A 163 -9.48 -1.82 -0.65
CA TYR A 163 -8.81 -1.06 0.40
C TYR A 163 -9.73 -0.08 1.14
N SER A 164 -11.06 -0.15 0.91
CA SER A 164 -12.02 0.59 1.72
C SER A 164 -11.97 0.12 3.17
N TYR A 165 -12.31 1.02 4.12
CA TYR A 165 -12.44 0.66 5.52
C TYR A 165 -13.40 -0.53 5.74
N SER A 166 -14.46 -0.63 4.93
CA SER A 166 -15.43 -1.72 4.96
C SER A 166 -14.87 -3.07 4.49
N GLY A 167 -13.73 -3.09 3.81
CA GLY A 167 -13.04 -4.30 3.37
C GLY A 167 -12.06 -4.86 4.41
N ILE A 168 -11.90 -4.21 5.56
CA ILE A 168 -11.03 -4.66 6.65
C ILE A 168 -11.71 -5.83 7.37
N VAL A 169 -11.05 -6.98 7.38
CA VAL A 169 -11.47 -8.15 8.15
C VAL A 169 -10.87 -8.04 9.55
N TYR A 170 -11.73 -7.79 10.54
CA TYR A 170 -11.34 -7.84 11.94
C TYR A 170 -11.30 -9.30 12.39
N SER A 171 -10.21 -9.72 13.03
CA SER A 171 -10.17 -11.01 13.71
C SER A 171 -10.94 -10.89 15.03
N ASP A 172 -12.04 -11.60 15.17
CA ASP A 172 -12.68 -11.75 16.47
C ASP A 172 -11.76 -12.62 17.36
N GLU A 173 -11.32 -12.07 18.50
CA GLU A 173 -10.55 -12.82 19.51
C GLU A 173 -11.35 -13.97 20.17
N THR A 174 -12.60 -14.21 19.75
CA THR A 174 -13.52 -15.21 20.32
C THR A 174 -13.57 -16.54 19.57
N SER A 175 -12.77 -16.75 18.54
CA SER A 175 -12.64 -18.05 17.89
C SER A 175 -11.48 -18.83 18.49
N SER A 176 -11.85 -19.83 19.30
CA SER A 176 -11.04 -20.75 20.11
C SER A 176 -9.83 -21.37 19.41
#